data_AF-A0A5E6NFJ3-F1
#
_entry.id   AF-A0A5E6NFJ3-F1
#
_cell.length_a   1.000
_cell.length_b   1.000
_cell.length_c   1.000
_cell.angle_alpha   90.00
_cell.angle_beta   90.00
_cell.angle_gamma   90.00
#
_symmetry.space_group_name_H-M   'P 1'
#
loop_
_entity.id
_entity.type
_entity.pdbx_description
1 polymer ?
#
loop_
_entity_poly.entity_id
_entity_poly.type
_entity_poly.pdbx_seq_one_letter_code
_entity_poly.pdbx_strand_id
1 'polypeptide(L)'
;MLAIVGLVNIPIIYYSVEWWNSLHQGSSISTTKISMQIDMFIALMLISFAFKFLYGALVLMRARDEVLVREQNSRWVREIIVGVGK
;
A
#
# COMPACT_ATOMS: atom_id res chain seq x y z
N MET A 1 15.36 10.83 -9.38
CA MET A 1 14.77 12.14 -9.79
C MET A 1 13.27 12.21 -9.55
N LEU A 2 12.47 11.21 -9.94
CA LEU A 2 11.01 11.22 -9.73
C LEU A 2 10.58 11.31 -8.25
N ALA A 3 11.32 10.70 -7.32
CA ALA A 3 11.00 10.75 -5.89
C ALA A 3 11.03 12.17 -5.30
N ILE A 4 11.98 13.02 -5.72
CA ILE A 4 12.10 14.41 -5.26
C ILE A 4 10.96 15.26 -5.84
N VAL A 5 10.66 15.06 -7.12
CA VAL A 5 9.53 15.73 -7.78
C VAL A 5 8.20 15.34 -7.12
N GLY A 6 8.02 14.05 -6.79
CA GLY A 6 6.86 13.57 -6.05
C GLY A 6 6.73 14.19 -4.67
N LEU A 7 7.83 14.32 -3.93
CA LEU A 7 7.86 14.97 -2.61
C LEU A 7 7.39 16.43 -2.69
N VAL A 8 7.83 17.18 -3.69
CA VAL A 8 7.45 18.59 -3.88
C VAL A 8 5.99 18.72 -4.35
N ASN A 9 5.49 17.76 -5.14
CA ASN A 9 4.10 17.78 -5.60
C ASN A 9 3.07 17.54 -4.49
N ILE A 10 3.40 16.73 -3.47
CA ILE A 10 2.48 16.44 -2.35
C ILE A 10 1.96 17.71 -1.66
N PRO A 11 2.82 18.63 -1.15
CA PRO A 11 2.34 19.86 -0.53
C PRO A 11 1.66 20.80 -1.52
N ILE A 12 2.14 20.89 -2.77
CA ILE A 12 1.52 21.72 -3.81
C ILE A 12 0.06 21.30 -4.02
N ILE A 13 -0.19 20.00 -4.22
CA ILE A 13 -1.54 19.47 -4.44
C ILE A 13 -2.41 19.68 -3.20
N TYR A 14 -1.88 19.43 -2.00
CA TYR A 14 -2.61 19.61 -0.76
C TYR A 14 -3.10 21.07 -0.58
N TYR A 15 -2.19 22.04 -0.66
CA TYR A 15 -2.55 23.45 -0.51
C TYR A 15 -3.36 23.99 -1.69
N SER A 16 -3.21 23.44 -2.89
CA SER A 16 -4.06 23.80 -4.04
C SER A 16 -5.51 23.39 -3.83
N VAL A 17 -5.75 22.19 -3.27
CA VAL A 17 -7.11 21.72 -2.94
C VAL A 17 -7.69 22.53 -1.78
N GLU A 18 -6.90 22.80 -0.74
CA GLU A 18 -7.34 23.63 0.39
C GLU A 18 -7.73 25.05 -0.03
N TRP A 19 -6.99 25.65 -0.97
CA TRP A 19 -7.30 26.98 -1.50
C TRP A 19 -8.61 27.00 -2.31
N TRP A 20 -8.93 25.93 -3.03
CA TRP A 20 -10.13 25.83 -3.87
C TRP A 20 -11.28 25.00 -3.24
N ASN A 21 -11.29 24.88 -1.90
CA ASN A 21 -12.22 24.03 -1.14
C ASN A 21 -13.70 24.43 -1.27
N SER A 22 -14.02 25.61 -1.80
CA SER A 22 -15.40 26.07 -2.01
C SER A 22 -16.12 25.37 -3.17
N LEU A 23 -15.40 24.67 -4.06
CA LEU A 23 -15.94 23.98 -5.23
C LEU A 23 -16.07 22.45 -5.05
N HIS A 24 -15.38 21.89 -4.05
CA HIS A 24 -15.46 20.47 -3.72
C HIS A 24 -16.30 20.25 -2.46
N GLN A 25 -17.07 19.16 -2.47
CA GLN A 25 -17.73 18.68 -1.26
C GLN A 25 -16.68 18.45 -0.17
N GLY A 26 -16.94 18.99 1.03
CA GLY A 26 -16.04 18.83 2.17
C GLY A 26 -15.81 17.36 2.53
N SER A 27 -14.68 17.07 3.20
CA SER A 27 -14.30 15.71 3.54
C SER A 27 -15.40 14.99 4.34
N SER A 28 -15.84 13.83 3.84
CA SER A 28 -16.83 13.00 4.52
C SER A 28 -16.28 12.27 5.75
N ILE A 29 -14.95 12.23 5.89
CA ILE A 29 -14.24 11.63 7.02
C ILE A 29 -13.29 12.70 7.57
N SER A 30 -13.58 13.18 8.77
CA SER A 30 -12.73 14.09 9.53
C SER A 30 -12.33 13.42 10.85
N THR A 31 -11.22 13.87 11.44
CA THR A 31 -10.66 13.36 12.71
C THR A 31 -11.69 13.31 13.85
N THR A 32 -12.76 14.09 13.77
CA THR A 32 -13.80 14.19 14.82
C THR A 32 -15.20 13.77 14.34
N LYS A 33 -15.45 13.66 13.02
CA LYS A 33 -16.80 13.41 12.48
C LYS A 33 -16.76 12.61 11.19
N ILE A 34 -17.64 11.60 11.11
CA ILE A 34 -17.96 10.88 9.87
C ILE A 34 -19.30 11.44 9.39
N SER A 35 -19.31 12.14 8.26
CA SER A 35 -20.52 12.76 7.69
C SER A 35 -21.26 11.83 6.72
N MET A 36 -20.78 10.60 6.55
CA MET A 36 -21.28 9.59 5.61
C MET A 36 -22.09 8.51 6.33
N GLN A 37 -23.04 7.89 5.61
CA GLN A 37 -23.80 6.75 6.12
C GLN A 37 -22.89 5.60 6.56
N ILE A 38 -23.28 4.93 7.66
CA ILE A 38 -22.45 3.90 8.30
C ILE A 38 -22.14 2.71 7.37
N ASP A 39 -23.09 2.29 6.54
CA ASP A 39 -22.91 1.17 5.61
C ASP A 39 -21.82 1.45 4.57
N MET A 40 -21.77 2.69 4.06
CA MET A 40 -20.73 3.13 3.13
C MET A 40 -19.36 3.20 3.81
N PHE A 41 -19.32 3.65 5.07
CA PHE A 41 -18.08 3.69 5.84
C PHE A 41 -17.54 2.28 6.10
N ILE A 42 -18.40 1.32 6.44
CA ILE A 42 -18.01 -0.08 6.63
C ILE A 42 -17.47 -0.67 5.31
N ALA A 43 -18.17 -0.44 4.19
CA ALA A 43 -17.71 -0.89 2.87
C ALA A 43 -16.32 -0.32 2.53
N LEU A 44 -16.11 0.98 2.77
CA LEU A 44 -14.81 1.64 2.57
C LEU A 44 -13.71 1.02 3.42
N MET A 45 -13.96 0.80 4.72
CA MET A 45 -12.97 0.19 5.61
C MET A 45 -12.66 -1.25 5.21
N LEU A 46 -13.68 -2.04 4.88
CA LEU A 46 -13.53 -3.42 4.46
C LEU A 46 -12.64 -3.54 3.22
N ILE A 47 -12.95 -2.78 2.15
CA ILE A 47 -12.16 -2.86 0.91
C ILE A 47 -10.76 -2.28 1.10
N SER A 48 -10.62 -1.21 1.90
CA SER A 48 -9.32 -0.61 2.21
C SER A 48 -8.39 -1.59 2.92
N PHE A 49 -8.89 -2.31 3.93
CA PHE A 49 -8.12 -3.34 4.61
C PHE A 49 -7.83 -4.53 3.70
N ALA A 50 -8.83 -5.05 2.99
CA ALA A 50 -8.65 -6.17 2.06
C ALA A 50 -7.56 -5.87 1.02
N PHE A 51 -7.57 -4.67 0.43
CA PHE A 51 -6.56 -4.26 -0.53
C PHE A 51 -5.16 -4.13 0.09
N LYS A 52 -5.05 -3.60 1.32
CA LYS A 52 -3.77 -3.52 2.05
C LYS A 52 -3.18 -4.90 2.34
N PHE A 53 -4.02 -5.85 2.75
CA PHE A 53 -3.57 -7.24 2.98
C PHE A 53 -3.17 -7.91 1.67
N LEU A 54 -3.92 -7.72 0.59
CA LEU A 54 -3.55 -8.20 -0.74
C LEU A 54 -2.19 -7.62 -1.17
N TYR A 55 -2.03 -6.31 -1.06
CA TYR A 55 -0.77 -5.64 -1.36
C TYR A 55 0.39 -6.20 -0.52
N GLY A 56 0.19 -6.34 0.79
CA GLY A 56 1.19 -6.92 1.69
C GLY A 56 1.57 -8.35 1.31
N ALA A 57 0.59 -9.19 0.99
CA ALA A 57 0.83 -10.55 0.54
C ALA A 57 1.65 -10.60 -0.75
N LEU A 58 1.30 -9.77 -1.74
CA LEU A 58 2.05 -9.68 -3.01
C LEU A 58 3.49 -9.19 -2.79
N VAL A 59 3.70 -8.22 -1.89
CA VAL A 59 5.05 -7.75 -1.53
C VAL A 59 5.85 -8.87 -0.87
N LEU A 60 5.26 -9.63 0.05
CA LEU A 60 5.93 -10.76 0.71
C LEU A 60 6.27 -11.88 -0.28
N MET A 61 5.36 -12.19 -1.21
CA MET A 61 5.62 -13.15 -2.29
C MET A 61 6.81 -12.70 -3.16
N ARG A 62 6.81 -11.42 -3.57
CA ARG A 62 7.93 -10.85 -4.34
C ARG A 62 9.25 -10.84 -3.55
N ALA A 63 9.19 -10.52 -2.26
CA ALA A 63 10.37 -10.54 -1.41
C ALA A 63 10.93 -11.96 -1.26
N ARG A 64 10.06 -12.97 -1.16
CA ARG A 64 10.46 -14.38 -1.14
C ARG A 64 11.19 -14.78 -2.43
N ASP A 65 10.63 -14.42 -3.59
CA ASP A 65 11.25 -14.71 -4.88
C ASP A 65 12.61 -14.01 -5.01
N GLU A 66 12.69 -12.75 -4.58
CA GLU A 66 13.93 -11.98 -4.56
C GLU A 66 15.00 -12.62 -3.64
N VAL A 67 14.61 -13.12 -2.47
CA VAL A 67 15.51 -13.86 -1.57
C VAL A 67 16.02 -15.14 -2.24
N LEU A 68 15.14 -15.90 -2.91
CA LEU A 68 15.55 -17.11 -3.63
C LEU A 68 16.53 -16.80 -4.76
N VAL A 69 16.31 -15.73 -5.52
CA VAL A 69 17.21 -15.30 -6.60
C VAL A 69 18.56 -14.83 -6.04
N ARG A 70 18.56 -14.08 -4.93
CA ARG A 70 19.79 -13.62 -4.27
C ARG A 70 20.58 -14.78 -3.68
N GLU A 71 19.91 -15.75 -3.09
CA GLU A 71 20.51 -16.89 -2.39
C GLU A 71 20.58 -18.17 -3.24
N GLN A 72 20.39 -18.06 -4.56
CA GLN A 72 20.39 -19.20 -5.48
C GLN A 72 21.64 -20.10 -5.40
N ASN A 73 22.78 -19.52 -4.98
CA ASN A 73 24.05 -20.23 -4.81
C ASN A 73 24.32 -20.71 -3.38
N SER A 74 23.47 -20.34 -2.42
CA SER A 74 23.56 -20.78 -1.04
C SER A 74 23.28 -22.29 -0.93
N ARG A 75 24.01 -22.94 -0.04
CA ARG A 75 23.94 -24.40 0.16
C ARG A 75 22.52 -24.88 0.50
N TRP A 76 21.78 -24.11 1.30
CA TRP A 76 20.41 -24.45 1.69
C TRP A 76 19.42 -24.44 0.51
N VAL A 77 19.57 -23.52 -0.46
CA VAL A 77 18.72 -23.51 -1.67
C VAL A 77 18.98 -24.73 -2.53
N ARG A 78 20.25 -25.13 -2.67
CA ARG A 78 20.63 -26.38 -3.36
C ARG A 78 20.06 -27.61 -2.66
N GLU A 79 20.10 -27.66 -1.33
CA GLU A 79 19.52 -28.76 -0.55
C GLU A 79 17.98 -28.85 -0.71
N ILE A 80 17.28 -27.70 -0.82
CA ILE A 80 15.85 -27.65 -1.13
C ILE A 80 15.55 -28.16 -2.55
N ILE A 81 16.33 -27.75 -3.56
CA ILE A 81 16.12 -28.15 -4.96
C ILE A 81 16.44 -29.64 -5.18
N VAL A 82 17.52 -30.14 -4.58
CA VAL A 82 17.95 -31.55 -4.69
C VAL A 82 17.04 -32.46 -3.85
N GLY A 83 16.17 -31.91 -3.01
CA GLY A 83 15.18 -32.68 -2.24
C GLY A 83 15.78 -33.46 -1.07
N VAL A 84 16.92 -33.02 -0.53
CA VAL A 84 17.58 -33.66 0.63
C VAL A 84 16.87 -33.32 1.95
N GLY A 85 15.84 -32.49 1.91
CA GLY A 85 15.05 -32.09 3.07
C GLY A 85 13.72 -32.83 3.21
N LYS A 86 13.73 -34.17 3.24
CA LYS A 86 12.85 -35.03 4.07
C LYS A 86 13.52 -36.38 4.32
#